data_AF-A0A945N633-F1
#
_entry.id   AF-A0A945N633-F1
#
_cell.length_a   1.000
_cell.length_b   1.000
_cell.length_c   1.000
_cell.angle_alpha   90.00
_cell.angle_beta   90.00
_cell.angle_gamma   90.00
#
_symmetry.space_group_name_H-M   'P 1'
#
loop_
_entity.id
_entity.type
_entity.pdbx_description
1 polymer ?
#
loop_
_entity_poly.entity_id
_entity_poly.type
_entity_poly.pdbx_seq_one_letter_code
_entity_poly.pdbx_strand_id
1 'polypeptide(L)'
;LTRTLTDSYRAARTESGKDREPEPKIGIGRFIVLADSDEEAMSIAQRGYTMWHESFNYLFRLRGSKPRHPRAPTFDGLCAEGQGMAGSPETIIDYLSNEMSVSGANYLVSQFSFGSLTQQETVRSIELFADRVMPALRGA
;
A
#
# COMPACT_ATOMS: atom_id res chain seq x y z
N LEU A 1 -0.59 -11.89 -9.98
CA LEU A 1 0.26 -11.04 -10.83
C LEU A 1 1.54 -10.61 -10.13
N THR A 2 1.47 -10.05 -8.92
CA THR A 2 2.66 -9.55 -8.19
C THR A 2 3.74 -10.61 -8.02
N ARG A 3 3.39 -11.81 -7.54
CA ARG A 3 4.33 -12.94 -7.39
C ARG A 3 5.06 -13.27 -8.68
N THR A 4 4.31 -13.41 -9.78
CA THR A 4 4.85 -13.67 -11.12
C THR A 4 5.90 -12.63 -11.51
N LEU A 5 5.67 -11.34 -11.25
CA LEU A 5 6.65 -10.30 -11.56
C LEU A 5 7.91 -10.41 -10.71
N THR A 6 7.77 -10.68 -9.40
CA THR A 6 8.92 -10.85 -8.51
C THR A 6 9.74 -12.09 -8.88
N ASP A 7 9.08 -13.20 -9.25
CA ASP A 7 9.73 -14.45 -9.61
C ASP A 7 10.42 -14.32 -10.97
N SER A 8 9.77 -13.71 -11.97
CA SER A 8 10.41 -13.42 -13.26
C SER A 8 11.62 -12.50 -13.12
N TYR A 9 11.55 -11.50 -12.24
CA TYR A 9 12.70 -10.65 -11.94
C TYR A 9 13.88 -11.44 -11.35
N ARG A 10 13.60 -12.32 -10.37
CA ARG A 10 14.62 -13.20 -9.78
C ARG A 10 15.22 -14.15 -10.82
N ALA A 11 14.40 -14.74 -11.69
CA ALA A 11 14.85 -15.62 -12.77
C ALA A 11 15.80 -14.88 -13.72
N ALA A 12 15.40 -13.70 -14.23
CA ALA A 12 16.24 -12.89 -15.11
C ALA A 12 17.54 -12.43 -14.43
N ARG A 13 17.50 -12.18 -13.12
CA ARG A 13 18.69 -11.84 -12.32
C ARG A 13 19.69 -13.00 -12.25
N THR A 14 19.19 -14.22 -12.04
CA THR A 14 20.02 -15.44 -12.05
C THR A 14 20.62 -15.69 -13.43
N GLU A 15 19.83 -15.56 -14.51
CA GLU A 15 20.30 -15.69 -15.89
C GLU A 15 21.40 -14.66 -16.24
N SER A 16 21.32 -13.47 -15.63
CA SER A 16 22.31 -12.41 -15.80
C SER A 16 23.56 -12.58 -14.93
N GLY A 17 23.70 -13.69 -14.18
CA GLY A 17 24.86 -13.97 -13.32
C GLY A 17 24.98 -13.06 -12.09
N LYS A 18 23.88 -12.41 -11.69
CA LYS A 18 23.84 -11.51 -10.53
C LYS A 18 23.37 -12.20 -9.25
N ASP A 19 23.21 -13.52 -9.27
CA ASP A 19 22.78 -14.34 -8.14
C ASP A 19 23.66 -14.15 -6.89
N ARG A 20 24.96 -13.87 -7.08
CA ARG A 20 25.94 -13.65 -6.00
C ARG A 20 25.88 -12.28 -5.33
N GLU A 21 25.20 -11.30 -5.92
CA GLU A 21 24.98 -9.99 -5.27
C GLU A 21 23.90 -10.13 -4.16
N PRO A 22 23.83 -9.21 -3.19
CA PRO A 22 22.70 -9.16 -2.26
C PRO A 22 21.36 -9.01 -2.99
N GLU A 23 20.30 -9.65 -2.48
CA GLU A 23 18.97 -9.48 -3.07
C GLU A 23 18.54 -8.01 -2.97
N PRO A 24 18.13 -7.37 -4.07
CA PRO A 24 17.68 -5.99 -4.02
C PRO A 24 16.33 -5.87 -3.33
N LYS A 25 15.98 -4.63 -2.96
CA LYS A 25 14.64 -4.31 -2.47
C LYS A 25 13.62 -4.46 -3.60
N ILE A 26 12.73 -5.44 -3.48
CA ILE A 26 11.58 -5.68 -4.35
C ILE A 26 10.35 -5.18 -3.61
N GLY A 27 9.87 -4.02 -4.05
CA GLY A 27 8.89 -3.21 -3.35
C GLY A 27 7.45 -3.42 -3.79
N ILE A 28 6.52 -3.38 -2.84
CA ILE A 28 5.09 -3.14 -3.09
C ILE A 28 4.65 -1.80 -2.50
N GLY A 29 3.75 -1.12 -3.20
CA GLY A 29 3.18 0.17 -2.79
C GLY A 29 1.74 0.02 -2.28
N ARG A 30 1.41 0.53 -1.09
CA ARG A 30 0.05 0.46 -0.52
C ARG A 30 -0.41 1.79 0.05
N PHE A 31 -1.67 2.15 -0.14
CA PHE A 31 -2.33 3.17 0.68
C PHE A 31 -2.63 2.58 2.05
N ILE A 32 -2.15 3.20 3.12
CA ILE A 32 -2.28 2.65 4.47
C ILE A 32 -2.83 3.73 5.40
N VAL A 33 -3.91 3.40 6.12
CA VAL A 33 -4.46 4.22 7.19
C VAL A 33 -4.62 3.36 8.44
N LEU A 34 -4.04 3.80 9.55
CA LEU A 34 -4.23 3.20 10.86
C LEU A 34 -4.99 4.16 11.76
N ALA A 35 -5.85 3.58 12.57
CA ALA A 35 -6.53 4.22 13.69
C ALA A 35 -6.67 3.21 14.83
N ASP A 36 -7.32 3.60 15.92
CA ASP A 36 -7.48 2.72 17.08
C ASP A 36 -8.50 1.60 16.84
N SER A 37 -9.33 1.73 15.80
CA SER A 37 -10.27 0.71 15.35
C SER A 37 -10.36 0.63 13.81
N ASP A 38 -10.83 -0.51 13.30
CA ASP A 38 -11.04 -0.72 11.86
C ASP A 38 -12.06 0.26 11.28
N GLU A 39 -13.14 0.53 12.01
CA GLU A 39 -14.21 1.45 11.60
C GLU A 39 -13.69 2.89 11.46
N GLU A 40 -12.93 3.36 12.44
CA GLU A 40 -12.33 4.69 12.41
C GLU A 40 -11.34 4.84 11.25
N ALA A 41 -10.45 3.85 11.07
CA ALA A 41 -9.46 3.86 10.00
C ALA A 41 -10.14 3.89 8.62
N MET A 42 -11.19 3.09 8.43
CA MET A 42 -11.96 3.05 7.19
C MET A 42 -12.67 4.37 6.90
N SER A 43 -13.29 4.98 7.91
CA SER A 43 -13.95 6.29 7.79
C SER A 43 -12.97 7.39 7.34
N ILE A 44 -11.79 7.46 7.97
CA ILE A 44 -10.72 8.39 7.60
C ILE A 44 -10.27 8.14 6.16
N ALA A 45 -10.03 6.87 5.81
CA ALA A 45 -9.52 6.48 4.50
C ALA A 45 -10.53 6.79 3.37
N GLN A 46 -11.82 6.47 3.55
CA GLN A 46 -12.86 6.76 2.57
C GLN A 46 -13.00 8.27 2.31
N ARG A 47 -13.00 9.08 3.37
CA ARG A 47 -13.06 10.55 3.27
C ARG A 47 -11.84 11.10 2.53
N GLY A 48 -10.64 10.65 2.90
CA GLY A 48 -9.39 11.05 2.27
C GLY A 48 -9.32 10.66 0.80
N TYR A 49 -9.67 9.41 0.51
CA TYR A 49 -9.51 8.82 -0.80
C TYR A 49 -10.44 9.45 -1.84
N THR A 50 -11.64 9.85 -1.45
CA THR A 50 -12.60 10.54 -2.34
C THR A 50 -11.97 11.80 -2.94
N MET A 51 -11.43 12.69 -2.10
CA MET A 51 -10.76 13.91 -2.57
C MET A 51 -9.49 13.62 -3.37
N TRP A 52 -8.71 12.61 -2.94
CA TRP A 52 -7.52 12.19 -3.66
C TRP A 52 -7.85 11.69 -5.08
N HIS A 53 -8.88 10.85 -5.22
CA HIS A 53 -9.28 10.26 -6.50
C HIS A 53 -9.80 11.33 -7.47
N GLU A 54 -10.60 12.27 -6.94
CA GLU A 54 -11.07 13.42 -7.71
C GLU A 54 -9.91 14.25 -8.26
N SER A 55 -8.91 14.51 -7.42
CA SER A 55 -7.71 15.28 -7.78
C SER A 55 -6.82 14.52 -8.77
N PHE A 56 -6.57 13.23 -8.51
CA PHE A 56 -5.77 12.35 -9.36
C PHE A 56 -6.33 12.27 -10.79
N ASN A 57 -7.65 12.27 -10.93
CA ASN A 57 -8.33 12.18 -12.22
C ASN A 57 -8.64 13.54 -12.86
N TYR A 58 -8.41 14.67 -12.18
CA TYR A 58 -8.87 15.99 -12.63
C TYR A 58 -8.41 16.34 -14.06
N LEU A 59 -7.10 16.29 -14.31
CA LEU A 59 -6.55 16.64 -15.63
C LEU A 59 -6.92 15.63 -16.71
N PHE A 60 -7.06 14.34 -16.36
CA PHE A 60 -7.48 13.31 -17.30
C PHE A 60 -8.91 13.56 -17.78
N ARG A 61 -9.84 13.83 -16.85
CA ARG A 61 -11.22 14.21 -17.17
C ARG A 61 -11.26 15.49 -18.01
N LEU A 62 -10.52 16.52 -17.60
CA LEU A 62 -10.46 17.81 -18.31
C LEU A 62 -9.97 17.64 -19.76
N ARG A 63 -9.06 16.69 -20.01
CA ARG A 63 -8.48 16.43 -21.33
C ARG A 63 -9.17 15.30 -22.10
N GLY A 64 -10.26 14.72 -21.59
CA GLY A 64 -10.94 13.58 -22.23
C GLY A 64 -10.06 12.33 -22.36
N SER A 65 -9.10 12.15 -21.47
CA SER A 65 -8.17 11.01 -21.45
C SER A 65 -8.30 10.19 -20.15
N LYS A 66 -7.51 9.12 -20.02
CA LYS A 66 -7.51 8.24 -18.85
C LYS A 66 -6.08 7.99 -18.35
N PRO A 67 -5.86 7.82 -17.04
CA PRO A 67 -4.56 7.40 -16.52
C PRO A 67 -4.17 6.02 -17.07
N ARG A 68 -2.86 5.80 -17.27
CA ARG A 68 -2.32 4.48 -17.67
C ARG A 68 -2.61 3.40 -16.62
N HIS A 69 -2.63 3.80 -15.36
CA HIS A 69 -2.95 2.94 -14.23
C HIS A 69 -4.13 3.57 -13.49
N PRO A 70 -5.37 3.25 -13.90
CA PRO A 70 -6.55 3.74 -13.20
C PRO A 70 -6.56 3.18 -11.78
N ARG A 71 -7.22 3.92 -10.92
CA ARG A 71 -7.39 3.59 -9.50
C ARG A 71 -8.88 3.43 -9.26
N ALA A 72 -9.25 2.44 -8.47
CA ALA A 72 -10.65 2.20 -8.11
C ALA A 72 -11.32 3.50 -7.63
N PRO A 73 -12.60 3.74 -7.95
CA PRO A 73 -13.28 4.98 -7.60
C PRO A 73 -13.55 5.13 -6.09
N THR A 74 -13.50 4.02 -5.34
CA THR A 74 -13.73 3.98 -3.90
C THR A 74 -12.53 3.36 -3.19
N PHE A 75 -12.36 3.70 -1.91
CA PHE A 75 -11.31 3.11 -1.10
C PHE A 75 -11.52 1.61 -0.90
N ASP A 76 -12.76 1.15 -0.74
CA ASP A 76 -13.08 -0.28 -0.69
C ASP A 76 -12.68 -1.02 -1.96
N GLY A 77 -12.89 -0.41 -3.14
CA GLY A 77 -12.43 -0.97 -4.40
C GLY A 77 -10.91 -1.01 -4.48
N LEU A 78 -10.22 0.01 -3.96
CA LEU A 78 -8.76 0.03 -3.88
C LEU A 78 -8.23 -1.09 -2.95
N CYS A 79 -8.94 -1.37 -1.85
CA CYS A 79 -8.63 -2.48 -0.95
C CYS A 79 -8.86 -3.84 -1.62
N ALA A 80 -9.97 -4.01 -2.33
CA ALA A 80 -10.28 -5.22 -3.07
C ALA A 80 -9.25 -5.52 -4.18
N GLU A 81 -8.64 -4.49 -4.76
CA GLU A 81 -7.54 -4.60 -5.72
C GLU A 81 -6.17 -4.86 -5.06
N GLY A 82 -6.10 -4.93 -3.73
CA GLY A 82 -4.86 -5.11 -2.98
C GLY A 82 -3.93 -3.89 -3.08
N GLN A 83 -4.47 -2.70 -3.30
CA GLN A 83 -3.69 -1.46 -3.45
C GLN A 83 -3.80 -0.53 -2.23
N GLY A 84 -4.69 -0.82 -1.30
CA GLY A 84 -4.84 -0.11 -0.05
C GLY A 84 -5.34 -1.00 1.07
N MET A 85 -5.20 -0.52 2.30
CA MET A 85 -5.78 -1.13 3.49
C MET A 85 -5.99 -0.04 4.56
N ALA A 86 -7.10 -0.12 5.27
CA ALA A 86 -7.34 0.68 6.47
C ALA A 86 -7.78 -0.23 7.61
N GLY A 87 -7.21 -0.06 8.79
CA GLY A 87 -7.50 -0.91 9.93
C GLY A 87 -6.79 -0.50 11.21
N SER A 88 -7.14 -1.18 12.30
CA SER A 88 -6.35 -1.27 13.51
C SER A 88 -4.97 -1.87 13.23
N PRO A 89 -3.98 -1.69 14.14
CA PRO A 89 -2.67 -2.30 14.00
C PRO A 89 -2.71 -3.81 13.74
N GLU A 90 -3.59 -4.52 14.43
CA GLU A 90 -3.77 -5.97 14.34
C GLU A 90 -4.22 -6.37 12.91
N THR A 91 -5.24 -5.70 12.40
CA THR A 91 -5.74 -5.91 11.03
C THR A 91 -4.68 -5.60 9.97
N ILE A 92 -3.87 -4.54 10.16
CA ILE A 92 -2.79 -4.21 9.24
C ILE A 92 -1.64 -5.23 9.29
N ILE A 93 -1.31 -5.76 10.46
CA ILE A 93 -0.28 -6.80 10.62
C ILE A 93 -0.68 -8.05 9.84
N ASP A 94 -1.91 -8.53 10.02
CA ASP A 94 -2.41 -9.73 9.33
C ASP A 94 -2.42 -9.54 7.82
N TYR A 95 -2.92 -8.38 7.36
CA TYR A 95 -2.93 -8.02 5.96
C TYR A 95 -1.52 -8.00 5.35
N LEU A 96 -0.57 -7.28 5.97
CA LEU A 96 0.77 -7.13 5.43
C LEU A 96 1.58 -8.42 5.49
N SER A 97 1.40 -9.24 6.54
CA SER A 97 2.04 -10.56 6.64
C SER A 97 1.61 -11.45 5.47
N ASN A 98 0.31 -11.48 5.17
CA ASN A 98 -0.21 -12.20 4.02
C ASN A 98 0.32 -11.63 2.70
N GLU A 99 0.30 -10.30 2.53
CA GLU A 99 0.78 -9.65 1.30
C GLU A 99 2.26 -9.93 1.03
N MET A 100 3.11 -9.91 2.06
CA MET A 100 4.54 -10.24 1.92
C MET A 100 4.73 -11.70 1.47
N SER A 101 4.01 -12.63 2.08
CA SER A 101 4.05 -14.06 1.72
C SER A 101 3.60 -14.31 0.28
N VAL A 102 2.47 -13.72 -0.11
CA VAL A 102 1.87 -13.94 -1.44
C VAL A 102 2.65 -13.22 -2.53
N SER A 103 3.10 -11.98 -2.29
CA SER A 103 3.75 -11.17 -3.32
C SER A 103 5.21 -11.56 -3.58
N GLY A 104 5.89 -12.16 -2.60
CA GLY A 104 7.35 -12.34 -2.64
C GLY A 104 8.12 -11.02 -2.55
N ALA A 105 7.47 -9.93 -2.14
CA ALA A 105 8.13 -8.65 -1.89
C ALA A 105 8.90 -8.68 -0.56
N ASN A 106 10.05 -8.00 -0.53
CA ASN A 106 10.88 -7.86 0.68
C ASN A 106 10.96 -6.39 1.14
N TYR A 107 10.13 -5.51 0.54
CA TYR A 107 10.11 -4.09 0.84
C TYR A 107 8.69 -3.51 0.67
N LEU A 108 8.26 -2.67 1.60
CA LEU A 108 6.96 -2.00 1.58
C LEU A 108 7.16 -0.49 1.48
N VAL A 109 6.42 0.15 0.58
CA VAL A 109 6.29 1.60 0.48
C VAL A 109 4.84 1.96 0.75
N SER A 110 4.60 2.67 1.85
CA SER A 110 3.25 3.00 2.29
C SER A 110 2.95 4.48 2.06
N GLN A 111 1.81 4.76 1.45
CA GLN A 111 1.25 6.09 1.31
C GLN A 111 0.30 6.37 2.48
N PHE A 112 0.81 7.07 3.50
CA PHE A 112 0.07 7.45 4.71
C PHE A 112 -0.65 8.80 4.60
N SER A 113 -0.32 9.60 3.60
CA SER A 113 -0.88 10.93 3.40
C SER A 113 -1.45 11.06 1.99
N PHE A 114 -2.74 11.35 1.92
CA PHE A 114 -3.46 11.56 0.67
C PHE A 114 -4.76 12.32 0.90
N GLY A 115 -5.18 13.06 -0.12
CA GLY A 115 -6.47 13.75 -0.15
C GLY A 115 -6.66 14.67 1.04
N SER A 116 -7.74 14.45 1.79
CA SER A 116 -8.17 15.28 2.91
C SER A 116 -7.76 14.76 4.29
N LEU A 117 -6.81 13.81 4.38
CA LEU A 117 -6.25 13.41 5.68
C LEU A 117 -5.64 14.60 6.40
N THR A 118 -6.00 14.78 7.66
CA THR A 118 -5.40 15.80 8.52
C THR A 118 -3.99 15.40 8.93
N GLN A 119 -3.18 16.38 9.31
CA GLN A 119 -1.85 16.12 9.86
C GLN A 119 -1.90 15.17 11.06
N GLN A 120 -2.87 15.36 11.97
CA GLN A 120 -3.01 14.55 13.17
C GLN A 120 -3.31 13.08 12.82
N GLU A 121 -4.23 12.82 11.90
CA GLU A 121 -4.55 11.46 11.46
C GLU A 121 -3.36 10.81 10.74
N THR A 122 -2.65 11.55 9.89
CA THR A 122 -1.44 11.03 9.23
C THR A 122 -0.36 10.68 10.25
N VAL A 123 -0.07 11.57 11.20
CA VAL A 123 0.94 11.32 12.24
C VAL A 123 0.53 10.14 13.12
N ARG A 124 -0.72 10.09 13.57
CA ARG A 124 -1.24 8.97 14.38
C ARG A 124 -1.10 7.63 13.65
N SER A 125 -1.44 7.61 12.36
CA SER A 125 -1.32 6.42 11.52
C SER A 125 0.15 5.95 11.41
N ILE A 126 1.08 6.89 11.23
CA ILE A 126 2.53 6.60 11.17
C ILE A 126 3.05 6.10 12.52
N GLU A 127 2.66 6.71 13.63
CA GLU A 127 3.04 6.29 14.98
C GLU A 127 2.57 4.86 15.26
N LEU A 128 1.28 4.57 15.03
CA LEU A 128 0.74 3.22 15.17
C LEU A 128 1.48 2.21 14.28
N PHE A 129 1.80 2.59 13.05
CA PHE A 129 2.57 1.74 12.16
C PHE A 129 3.98 1.47 12.69
N ALA A 130 4.70 2.50 13.10
CA ALA A 130 6.08 2.41 13.58
C ALA A 130 6.18 1.63 14.89
N ASP A 131 5.24 1.84 15.82
CA ASP A 131 5.31 1.29 17.17
C ASP A 131 4.69 -0.10 17.28
N ARG A 132 3.69 -0.42 16.44
CA ARG A 132 2.92 -1.67 16.56
C ARG A 132 3.15 -2.61 15.38
N VAL A 133 3.09 -2.10 14.15
CA VAL A 133 3.16 -2.94 12.95
C VAL A 133 4.59 -3.34 12.61
N MET A 134 5.50 -2.36 12.53
CA MET A 134 6.88 -2.63 12.13
C MET A 134 7.60 -3.65 13.05
N PRO A 135 7.46 -3.59 14.40
CA PRO A 135 8.09 -4.58 15.26
C PRO A 135 7.49 -5.98 15.07
N ALA A 136 6.17 -6.08 14.91
CA ALA A 136 5.48 -7.35 14.67
C ALA A 136 5.94 -8.03 13.38
N LEU A 137 6.08 -7.27 12.28
CA LEU A 137 6.54 -7.80 10.99
C LEU A 137 8.03 -8.13 10.92
N ARG A 138 8.85 -7.57 11.82
CA ARG A 138 10.30 -7.88 11.91
C ARG A 138 10.59 -9.11 12.75
N GLY A 139 9.70 -9.44 13.69
CA GLY A 139 9.81 -10.61 14.55
C GLY A 139 9.14 -11.87 13.98
N ALA A 140 8.48 -11.75 12.83
CA ALA A 140 7.78 -12.82 12.11
C ALA A 140 8.71 -13.56 11.14
#